data_AF-A0A355DM94-F1
#
_entry.id   AF-A0A355DM94-F1
#
_cell.length_a   1.000
_cell.length_b   1.000
_cell.length_c   1.000
_cell.angle_alpha   90.00
_cell.angle_beta   90.00
_cell.angle_gamma   90.00
#
_symmetry.space_group_name_H-M   'P 1'
#
loop_
_entity.id
_entity.type
_entity.pdbx_description
1 polymer ?
#
loop_
_entity_poly.entity_id
_entity_poly.type
_entity_poly.pdbx_seq_one_letter_code
_entity_poly.pdbx_strand_id
1 'polypeptide(L)' 'MGKTTLAVQLVQQIKDEFEYVIWCSLEASPTLTEFQDKLIQFFSQSENLDSPATNQKSFPLIKYLQKHRCLVVL' A
#
# COMPACT_ATOMS: atom_id res chain seq x y z
N MET A 1 -0.14 6.84 24.76
CA MET A 1 0.53 7.61 23.70
C MET A 1 1.87 6.94 23.39
N GLY A 2 2.10 6.43 22.17
CA GLY A 2 3.39 5.81 21.79
C GLY A 2 3.36 4.59 20.85
N LYS A 3 2.18 4.01 20.57
CA LYS A 3 2.05 2.80 19.73
C LYS A 3 2.42 3.07 18.27
N THR A 4 1.96 4.20 17.73
CA THR A 4 2.28 4.65 16.37
C THR A 4 3.77 4.91 16.20
N THR A 5 4.44 5.50 17.20
CA THR A 5 5.88 5.76 17.16
C THR A 5 6.70 4.47 17.10
N LEU A 6 6.32 3.46 17.89
CA LEU A 6 6.95 2.13 17.86
C LEU A 6 6.71 1.42 16.53
N ALA A 7 5.48 1.48 16.00
CA ALA A 7 5.17 0.91 14.69
C ALA A 7 6.00 1.58 13.58
N VAL A 8 6.13 2.91 13.60
CA VAL A 8 6.96 3.66 12.64
C VAL A 8 8.42 3.26 12.74
N GLN A 9 8.98 3.15 13.95
CA GLN A 9 10.37 2.74 14.14
C GLN A 9 10.64 1.31 13.66
N LEU A 10 9.72 0.37 13.93
CA LEU A 10 9.83 -1.00 13.45
C LEU A 10 9.75 -1.06 11.93
N VAL A 11 8.78 -0.35 11.34
CA VAL A 11 8.61 -0.25 9.90
C VAL A 11 9.87 0.34 9.25
N GLN A 12 10.51 1.35 9.86
CA GLN A 12 11.78 1.89 9.36
C GLN A 12 12.91 0.85 9.33
N GLN A 13 12.97 -0.07 10.29
CA GLN A 13 14.01 -1.11 10.33
C GLN A 13 13.79 -2.22 9.31
N ILE A 14 12.53 -2.54 9.00
CA ILE A 14 12.18 -3.62 8.06
C ILE A 14 11.76 -3.09 6.68
N LYS A 15 11.78 -1.77 6.47
CA LYS A 15 11.24 -1.14 5.27
C LYS A 15 11.88 -1.70 4.00
N ASP A 16 13.18 -1.96 4.05
CA ASP A 16 13.96 -2.44 2.91
C ASP A 16 13.63 -3.90 2.53
N GLU A 17 12.90 -4.63 3.39
CA GLU A 17 12.36 -5.97 3.07
C GLU A 17 11.07 -5.91 2.26
N PHE A 18 10.44 -4.73 2.17
CA PHE A 18 9.17 -4.52 1.47
C PHE A 18 9.34 -3.53 0.32
N GLU A 19 8.80 -3.90 -0.83
CA GLU A 19 8.80 -3.03 -2.00
C GLU A 19 7.79 -1.88 -1.84
N TYR A 20 6.71 -2.15 -1.10
CA TYR A 20 5.69 -1.16 -0.80
C TYR A 20 5.30 -1.19 0.68
N VAL A 21 5.22 -0.01 1.29
CA VAL A 21 4.69 0.18 2.65
C VAL A 21 3.52 1.15 2.58
N ILE A 22 2.33 0.68 2.96
CA ILE A 22 1.09 1.44 2.91
C ILE A 22 0.56 1.66 4.32
N TRP A 23 0.31 2.93 4.65
CA TRP A 23 -0.30 3.34 5.91
C TRP A 23 -1.78 3.64 5.71
N CYS A 24 -2.63 2.91 6.41
CA CYS A 24 -4.06 3.14 6.43
C CYS A 24 -4.49 3.45 7.86
N SER A 25 -5.10 4.61 8.08
CA SER A 25 -5.72 4.92 9.36
C SER A 25 -7.15 4.37 9.35
N LEU A 26 -7.46 3.48 10.30
CA LEU A 26 -8.82 3.03 10.57
C LEU A 26 -9.61 4.00 11.45
N GLU A 27 -9.00 5.09 11.93
CA GLU A 27 -9.65 6.07 12.82
C GLU A 27 -10.87 6.73 12.16
N ALA A 28 -10.84 6.89 10.84
CA ALA A 28 -11.95 7.43 10.06
C ALA A 28 -13.06 6.40 9.77
N SER A 29 -12.92 5.16 10.24
CA SER A 29 -13.80 4.02 9.91
C SER A 29 -14.05 3.90 8.40
N PRO A 30 -12.98 3.85 7.57
CA PRO A 30 -13.13 3.71 6.13
C PRO A 30 -13.90 2.43 5.80
N THR A 31 -14.79 2.52 4.82
CA THR A 31 -15.44 1.34 4.27
C THR A 31 -14.42 0.44 3.59
N LEU A 32 -14.76 -0.85 3.44
CA LEU A 32 -13.91 -1.80 2.73
C LEU A 32 -13.62 -1.33 1.29
N THR A 33 -14.61 -0.70 0.64
CA THR A 33 -14.47 -0.14 -0.71
C THR A 33 -13.47 1.01 -0.74
N GLU A 34 -13.57 1.98 0.18
CA GLU A 34 -12.63 3.09 0.26
C GLU A 34 -11.20 2.62 0.55
N PHE A 35 -11.05 1.59 1.38
CA PHE A 35 -9.75 0.97 1.63
C PHE A 35 -9.19 0.30 0.36
N GLN A 36 -10.02 -0.48 -0.35
CA GLN A 36 -9.61 -1.11 -1.61
C GLN A 36 -9.23 -0.06 -2.67
N ASP A 37 -10.03 0.99 -2.83
CA ASP A 37 -9.79 2.06 -3.79
C ASP A 37 -8.47 2.78 -3.50
N LYS A 38 -8.18 3.06 -2.22
CA LYS A 38 -6.89 3.64 -1.81
C LYS A 38 -5.70 2.76 -2.20
N LEU A 39 -5.81 1.44 -2.00
CA LEU A 39 -4.76 0.51 -2.36
C LEU A 39 -4.57 0.43 -3.88
N ILE A 40 -5.66 0.32 -4.64
CA ILE A 40 -5.62 0.28 -6.11
C ILE A 40 -5.00 1.56 -6.67
N GLN A 41 -5.39 2.71 -6.14
CA GLN A 41 -4.82 4.01 -6.54
C GLN A 41 -3.32 4.08 -6.25
N PHE A 42 -2.89 3.59 -5.08
CA PHE A 42 -1.47 3.56 -4.71
C PHE A 42 -0.64 2.72 -5.70
N PHE A 43 -1.08 1.49 -6.01
CA PHE A 43 -0.36 0.62 -6.96
C PHE A 43 -0.41 1.13 -8.41
N SER A 44 -1.52 1.76 -8.81
CA SER A 44 -1.62 2.35 -10.15
C SER A 44 -0.66 3.52 -10.32
N GLN A 45 -0.47 4.35 -9.28
CA GLN A 45 0.47 5.47 -9.32
C GLN A 45 1.93 5.01 -9.38
N SER A 46 2.28 3.93 -8.69
CA SER A 46 3.64 3.38 -8.76
C SER A 46 3.95 2.78 -10.13
N GLU A 47 3.04 1.99 -10.72
CA GLU A 47 3.26 1.41 -12.06
C GLU A 47 3.30 2.45 -13.19
N ASN A 48 2.67 3.62 -13.03
CA ASN A 48 2.78 4.70 -14.03
C ASN A 48 4.15 5.38 -14.03
N LEU A 49 4.90 5.31 -12.92
CA LEU A 49 6.25 5.87 -12.85
C LEU A 49 7.27 5.01 -13.61
N ASP A 50 7.05 3.70 -13.62
CA ASP A 50 7.99 2.71 -14.19
C ASP A 50 7.64 2.22 -15.60
N SER A 51 6.52 2.66 -16.18
CA SER A 51 5.99 2.13 -17.46
C SER A 51 5.42 3.22 -18.38
N PRO A 52 5.79 3.25 -19.68
CA PRO A 52 5.22 4.20 -20.63
C PRO A 52 3.75 3.86 -20.89
N ALA A 53 2.88 4.78 -20.46
CA ALA A 53 1.42 4.80 -20.55
C ALA A 53 0.83 3.98 -21.72
N THR A 54 0.63 2.68 -21.50
CA THR A 54 -0.10 1.80 -22.42
C THR A 54 -1.10 1.01 -21.60
N ASN A 55 -2.32 1.54 -21.48
CA ASN A 55 -3.52 0.79 -21.11
C ASN A 55 -3.35 -0.19 -19.93
N GLN A 56 -2.89 0.31 -18.77
CA GLN A 56 -2.85 -0.49 -17.56
C GLN A 56 -4.29 -0.81 -17.13
N LYS A 57 -4.78 -1.98 -17.55
CA LYS A 57 -5.98 -2.60 -16.95
C LYS A 57 -5.67 -2.75 -15.47
N SER A 58 -6.42 -2.03 -14.63
CA SER A 58 -6.31 -2.12 -13.17
C SER A 58 -6.35 -3.60 -12.77
N PHE A 59 -5.22 -4.16 -12.35
CA PHE A 59 -5.18 -5.55 -11.94
C PHE A 59 -5.98 -5.69 -10.63
N PRO A 60 -6.62 -6.85 -10.39
CA PRO A 60 -7.20 -7.12 -9.09
C PRO A 60 -6.16 -6.89 -7.99
N LEU A 61 -6.53 -6.19 -6.92
CA LEU A 61 -5.64 -5.85 -5.79
C LEU A 61 -4.82 -7.05 -5.28
N ILE A 62 -5.45 -8.22 -5.23
CA ILE A 62 -4.80 -9.47 -4.81
C ILE A 62 -3.57 -9.82 -5.65
N LYS A 63 -3.58 -9.51 -6.97
CA LYS A 63 -2.44 -9.78 -7.85
C LYS A 63 -1.28 -8.85 -7.55
N TYR A 64 -1.53 -7.60 -7.20
CA TYR A 64 -0.49 -6.66 -6.76
C TYR A 64 0.18 -7.13 -5.48
N LEU A 65 -0.63 -7.51 -4.49
CA LEU A 65 -0.14 -8.03 -3.20
C LEU A 65 0.61 -9.37 -3.33
N GLN A 66 0.30 -10.17 -4.35
CA GLN A 66 1.02 -11.42 -4.64
C GLN A 66 2.32 -11.20 -5.43
N LYS A 67 2.35 -10.19 -6.31
CA LYS A 67 3.51 -9.88 -7.16
C LYS A 67 4.61 -9.16 -6.40
N HIS A 68 4.23 -8.30 -5.46
CA HIS A 68 5.16 -7.46 -4.71
C HIS A 68 5.13 -7.76 -3.22
N ARG A 69 6.26 -7.58 -2.54
CA ARG A 69 6.30 -7.65 -1.07
C ARG A 69 5.72 -6.37 -0.49
N CYS A 70 4.47 -6.45 -0.03
CA CYS A 70 3.73 -5.31 0.50
C CYS A 70 3.55 -5.41 2.01
N LEU A 71 3.81 -4.33 2.74
CA LEU A 71 3.46 -4.15 4.14
C LEU A 71 2.28 -3.19 4.24
N VAL A 72 1.19 -3.64 4.85
CA VAL A 72 0.01 -2.80 5.12
C VAL A 72 -0.11 -2.59 6.61
N VAL A 73 -0.07 -1.34 7.04
CA VAL A 73 -0.23 -0.92 8.44
C VAL A 73 -1.61 -0.31 8.61
N LEU A 74 -2.38 -0.82 9.58
CA LEU A 74 -3.77 -0.42 9.90
C LEU A 74 -3.85 0.36 11.22
#